data_AF-A0A372Q9F6-F1
#
_entry.id   AF-A0A372Q9F6-F1
#
_cell.length_a   1.000
_cell.length_b   1.000
_cell.length_c   1.000
_cell.angle_alpha   90.00
_cell.angle_beta   90.00
_cell.angle_gamma   90.00
#
_symmetry.space_group_name_H-M   'P 1'
#
loop_
_entity.id
_entity.type
_entity.pdbx_description
1 polymer ?
#
loop_
_entity_poly.entity_id
_entity_poly.type
_entity_poly.pdbx_seq_one_letter_code
_entity_poly.pdbx_strand_id
1 'polypeptide(L)'
;MVNYYWIIAEHSGKVLEVEGGSFSNSAKIIQYNKKSEDDPGVGTQLWYFDGKFIVNKRSGLVLDVYESKIQNGTLMSIYWFITHLVYSARIIQFTTHAAPAVNQEWNYDYENNTINLRSDPSFVLEVKDASKDDWAPIILQKKNDGQNQRFTLQKWNITSSSENASKLVTTIMDNIKFLPTLSQNLLEILSDDEYHDVTIEVGNDPNVKIFRAHMVILNYRSPYLREILSANKKKNDENLANIKLPNILPEIFEIILR
;
A
#
# COMPACT_ATOMS: atom_id res chain seq x y z
N MET A 1 -3.61 10.58 0.38
CA MET A 1 -3.12 11.14 1.66
C MET A 1 -2.22 10.09 2.28
N VAL A 2 -0.98 10.43 2.68
CA VAL A 2 -0.04 9.47 3.29
C VAL A 2 -0.43 9.25 4.75
N ASN A 3 -0.56 7.99 5.17
CA ASN A 3 -0.79 7.66 6.58
C ASN A 3 0.56 7.44 7.27
N TYR A 4 0.75 8.09 8.42
CA TYR A 4 1.93 7.89 9.26
C TYR A 4 1.58 7.01 10.45
N TYR A 5 2.55 6.23 10.90
CA TYR A 5 2.40 5.27 11.98
C TYR A 5 3.55 5.39 12.96
N TRP A 6 3.26 5.23 14.24
CA TRP A 6 4.24 4.69 15.16
C TRP A 6 4.32 3.19 14.95
N ILE A 7 5.55 2.68 14.83
CA ILE A 7 5.84 1.25 14.84
C ILE A 7 6.23 0.91 16.28
N ILE A 8 5.37 0.18 17.00
CA ILE A 8 5.46 -0.03 18.45
C ILE A 8 5.91 -1.46 18.72
N ALA A 9 7.06 -1.66 19.38
CA ALA A 9 7.49 -2.96 19.86
C ALA A 9 6.54 -3.47 20.96
N GLU A 10 5.92 -4.63 20.76
CA GLU A 10 4.87 -5.14 21.65
C GLU A 10 5.38 -5.40 23.08
N HIS A 11 6.60 -5.93 23.23
CA HIS A 11 7.15 -6.33 24.53
C HIS A 11 7.53 -5.15 25.44
N SER A 12 7.84 -3.99 24.85
CA SER A 12 8.31 -2.80 25.57
C SER A 12 7.32 -1.63 25.52
N GLY A 13 6.38 -1.62 24.57
CA GLY A 13 5.49 -0.49 24.30
C GLY A 13 6.20 0.73 23.70
N LYS A 14 7.50 0.62 23.38
CA LYS A 14 8.32 1.70 22.82
C LYS A 14 8.24 1.72 21.30
N VAL A 15 8.60 2.84 20.71
CA VAL A 15 8.46 3.07 19.26
C VAL A 15 9.82 3.12 18.57
N LEU A 16 9.83 2.77 17.28
CA LEU A 16 10.99 2.97 16.42
C LEU A 16 11.29 4.47 16.24
N GLU A 17 12.54 4.85 16.44
CA GLU A 17 13.04 6.21 16.30
C GLU A 17 14.37 6.26 15.54
N VAL A 18 14.53 7.31 14.73
CA VAL A 18 15.84 7.68 14.18
C VAL A 18 16.69 8.33 15.28
N GLU A 19 17.83 7.73 15.61
CA GLU A 19 18.74 8.17 16.67
C GLU A 19 19.07 9.67 16.54
N GLY A 20 18.79 10.44 17.60
CA GLY A 20 19.06 11.88 17.66
C GLY A 20 18.26 12.74 16.67
N GLY A 21 17.24 12.17 16.01
CA GLY A 21 16.46 12.86 14.98
C GLY A 21 17.29 13.30 13.76
N SER A 22 18.34 12.54 13.47
CA SER A 22 19.29 12.82 12.38
C SER A 22 18.63 12.82 10.99
N PHE A 23 19.16 13.64 10.08
CA PHE A 23 18.86 13.62 8.64
C PHE A 23 19.93 12.89 7.82
N SER A 24 20.98 12.39 8.48
CA SER A 24 22.10 11.76 7.80
C SER A 24 21.82 10.30 7.48
N ASN A 25 22.32 9.86 6.33
CA ASN A 25 22.51 8.45 6.02
C ASN A 25 23.31 7.77 7.15
N SER A 26 23.01 6.49 7.39
CA SER A 26 23.64 5.67 8.44
C SER A 26 23.30 6.05 9.88
N ALA A 27 22.33 6.94 10.12
CA ALA A 27 21.79 7.12 11.46
C ALA A 27 21.08 5.84 11.92
N LYS A 28 21.35 5.41 13.15
CA LYS A 28 20.81 4.15 13.67
C LYS A 28 19.32 4.26 13.96
N ILE A 29 18.64 3.12 13.86
CA ILE A 29 17.28 2.99 14.33
C ILE A 29 17.30 2.32 15.70
N ILE A 30 16.60 2.94 16.64
CA ILE A 30 16.50 2.52 18.04
C ILE A 30 15.04 2.40 18.43
N GLN A 31 14.76 1.73 19.56
CA GLN A 31 13.50 1.98 20.26
C GLN A 31 13.66 3.17 21.22
N TYR A 32 12.58 3.91 21.41
CA TYR A 32 12.52 5.00 22.37
C TYR A 32 11.09 5.17 22.92
N ASN A 33 10.97 5.79 24.09
CA ASN A 33 9.69 6.19 24.64
C ASN A 33 8.89 7.05 23.64
N LYS A 34 7.61 6.70 23.46
CA LYS A 34 6.72 7.38 22.52
C LYS A 34 6.54 8.85 22.92
N LYS A 35 6.85 9.76 21.99
CA LYS A 35 6.61 11.20 22.13
C LYS A 35 5.11 11.52 22.01
N SER A 36 4.72 12.64 22.62
CA SER A 36 3.37 13.18 22.46
C SER A 36 3.09 13.55 21.00
N GLU A 37 1.81 13.59 20.60
CA GLU A 37 1.43 13.87 19.21
C GLU A 37 1.79 15.28 18.76
N ASP A 38 1.87 16.20 19.71
CA ASP A 38 2.22 17.62 19.56
C ASP A 38 3.72 17.90 19.74
N ASP A 39 4.53 16.87 20.03
CA ASP A 39 5.97 17.04 20.18
C ASP A 39 6.59 17.52 18.84
N PRO A 40 7.38 18.61 18.83
CA PRO A 40 7.96 19.15 17.60
C PRO A 40 8.92 18.15 16.91
N GLY A 41 9.44 17.18 17.66
CA GLY A 41 10.26 16.08 17.20
C GLY A 41 9.50 14.77 16.92
N VAL A 42 8.17 14.73 17.03
CA VAL A 42 7.37 13.50 16.82
C VAL A 42 7.65 12.82 15.48
N GLY A 43 7.99 13.60 14.45
CA GLY A 43 8.33 13.09 13.11
C GLY A 43 9.53 12.14 13.09
N THR A 44 10.38 12.13 14.12
CA THR A 44 11.50 11.16 14.26
C THR A 44 11.02 9.73 14.52
N GLN A 45 9.80 9.58 15.05
CA GLN A 45 9.17 8.32 15.42
C GLN A 45 8.04 7.89 14.48
N LEU A 46 7.76 8.69 13.45
CA LEU A 46 6.66 8.47 12.52
C LEU A 46 7.18 7.92 11.21
N TRP A 47 6.54 6.85 10.74
CA TRP A 47 6.93 6.08 9.57
C TRP A 47 5.75 5.92 8.62
N TYR A 48 5.99 5.83 7.32
CA TYR A 48 4.98 5.45 6.34
C TYR A 48 5.52 4.38 5.41
N PHE A 49 4.61 3.59 4.85
CA PHE A 49 4.94 2.51 3.92
C PHE A 49 4.73 3.03 2.49
N ASP A 50 5.80 3.04 1.70
CA ASP A 50 5.80 3.45 0.29
C ASP A 50 6.10 2.25 -0.60
N GLY A 51 5.05 1.46 -0.87
CA GLY A 51 5.17 0.19 -1.57
C GLY A 51 6.03 -0.81 -0.80
N LYS A 52 7.31 -0.90 -1.14
CA LYS A 52 8.30 -1.82 -0.53
C LYS A 52 9.24 -1.14 0.45
N PHE A 53 9.19 0.19 0.58
CA PHE A 53 10.04 0.95 1.48
C PHE A 53 9.28 1.36 2.74
N ILE A 54 9.99 1.42 3.87
CA ILE A 54 9.50 2.03 5.11
C ILE A 54 10.26 3.32 5.31
N VAL A 55 9.56 4.44 5.29
CA VAL A 55 10.16 5.78 5.17
C VAL A 55 9.89 6.61 6.41
N ASN A 56 10.93 7.26 6.94
CA ASN A 56 10.78 8.15 8.09
C ASN A 56 10.12 9.47 7.68
N LYS A 57 9.15 9.95 8.45
CA LYS A 57 8.42 11.21 8.20
C LYS A 57 9.33 12.43 8.21
N ARG A 58 10.30 12.49 9.14
CA ARG A 58 11.14 13.67 9.34
C ARG A 58 12.24 13.75 8.29
N SER A 59 12.99 12.67 8.09
CA SER A 59 14.15 12.68 7.20
C SER A 59 13.81 12.37 5.73
N GLY A 60 12.71 11.66 5.47
CA GLY A 60 12.39 11.13 4.14
C GLY A 60 13.29 9.96 3.70
N LEU A 61 14.19 9.49 4.57
CA LEU A 61 15.07 8.35 4.33
C LEU A 61 14.37 7.03 4.65
N VAL A 62 14.84 5.95 4.04
CA VAL A 62 14.25 4.62 4.14
C VAL A 62 14.97 3.75 5.16
N LEU A 63 14.25 2.82 5.80
CA LEU A 63 14.86 1.75 6.59
C LEU A 63 15.78 0.90 5.71
N ASP A 64 17.00 0.73 6.18
CA ASP A 64 18.08 0.06 5.47
C ASP A 64 18.82 -0.87 6.42
N VAL A 65 19.11 -2.09 5.95
CA VAL A 65 20.03 -2.99 6.63
C VAL A 65 21.46 -2.53 6.30
N TYR A 66 22.16 -2.02 7.32
CA TYR A 66 23.50 -1.46 7.19
C TYR A 66 24.47 -2.47 6.54
N GLU A 67 25.00 -2.12 5.37
CA GLU A 67 25.88 -3.01 4.61
C GLU A 67 27.22 -3.29 5.31
N SER A 68 27.67 -4.51 5.11
CA SER A 68 29.07 -4.91 5.16
C SER A 68 29.69 -4.85 3.75
N LYS A 69 30.71 -3.99 3.61
CA LYS A 69 31.74 -3.83 2.57
C LYS A 69 31.52 -4.49 1.19
N ILE A 70 31.58 -3.66 0.15
CA ILE A 70 31.96 -4.06 -1.21
C ILE A 70 33.47 -4.40 -1.23
N GLN A 71 33.85 -5.58 -1.74
CA GLN A 71 35.24 -5.93 -2.05
C GLN A 71 35.34 -6.26 -3.54
N ASN A 72 36.31 -5.66 -4.24
CA ASN A 72 36.61 -5.92 -5.67
C ASN A 72 35.38 -5.86 -6.60
N GLY A 73 34.53 -4.83 -6.43
CA GLY A 73 33.41 -4.57 -7.34
C GLY A 73 32.30 -5.63 -7.34
N THR A 74 32.34 -6.57 -6.39
CA THR A 74 31.30 -7.59 -6.21
C THR A 74 30.50 -7.25 -4.95
N LEU A 75 29.17 -7.11 -5.09
CA LEU A 75 28.26 -7.16 -3.95
C LEU A 75 28.47 -8.52 -3.27
N MET A 76 29.08 -8.53 -2.09
CA MET A 76 28.98 -9.71 -1.24
C MET A 76 27.50 -9.89 -0.93
N SER A 77 26.87 -10.86 -1.58
CA SER A 77 25.44 -11.12 -1.48
C SER A 77 25.01 -11.15 -0.01
N ILE A 78 23.84 -10.59 0.30
CA ILE A 78 23.17 -10.74 1.60
C ILE A 78 23.15 -12.21 2.05
N TYR A 79 23.12 -13.14 1.08
CA TYR A 79 23.21 -14.58 1.27
C TYR A 79 24.55 -15.03 1.87
N TRP A 80 25.68 -14.44 1.47
CA TRP A 80 26.99 -14.74 2.08
C TRP A 80 27.06 -14.28 3.53
N PHE A 81 26.52 -13.09 3.83
CA PHE A 81 26.50 -12.56 5.20
C PHE A 81 25.59 -13.38 6.12
N ILE A 82 24.41 -13.75 5.65
CA ILE A 82 23.44 -14.59 6.38
C ILE A 82 23.99 -16.00 6.62
N THR A 83 24.74 -16.58 5.67
CA THR A 83 25.22 -17.96 5.78
C THR A 83 26.56 -18.10 6.50
N HIS A 84 27.36 -17.03 6.64
CA HIS A 84 28.71 -17.08 7.21
C HIS A 84 28.92 -16.26 8.50
N LEU A 85 27.91 -15.51 8.97
CA LEU A 85 27.97 -14.80 10.26
C LEU A 85 26.75 -15.13 11.13
N VAL A 86 27.04 -15.61 12.34
CA VAL A 86 26.08 -15.89 13.43
C VAL A 86 25.54 -14.60 14.08
N TYR A 87 25.41 -13.48 13.36
CA TYR A 87 25.21 -12.16 13.98
C TYR A 87 24.07 -11.33 13.40
N SER A 88 23.30 -10.74 14.31
CA SER A 88 22.34 -9.66 14.10
C SER A 88 22.91 -8.52 13.25
N ALA A 89 22.19 -8.05 12.23
CA ALA A 89 22.60 -6.88 11.44
C ALA A 89 22.00 -5.59 11.99
N ARG A 90 22.70 -4.47 11.85
CA ARG A 90 22.21 -3.14 12.28
C ARG A 90 21.18 -2.60 11.31
N ILE A 91 20.15 -1.95 11.83
CA ILE A 91 19.21 -1.16 11.04
C ILE A 91 19.56 0.32 11.15
N ILE A 92 19.58 0.98 9.99
CA ILE A 92 19.84 2.41 9.84
C ILE A 92 18.76 3.04 8.94
N GLN A 93 18.81 4.36 8.80
CA GLN A 93 18.19 5.03 7.66
C GLN A 93 19.22 5.32 6.57
N PHE A 94 18.81 5.23 5.30
CA PHE A 94 19.64 5.59 4.16
C PHE A 94 18.81 6.16 3.01
N THR A 95 19.48 6.79 2.05
CA THR A 95 18.85 7.23 0.79
C THR A 95 18.45 5.99 -0.03
N THR A 96 17.33 6.03 -0.75
CA THR A 96 16.92 4.89 -1.57
C THR A 96 18.00 4.53 -2.60
N HIS A 97 18.37 3.25 -2.67
CA HIS A 97 19.34 2.73 -3.64
C HIS A 97 18.71 2.57 -5.03
N ALA A 98 19.57 2.55 -6.07
CA ALA A 98 19.14 2.13 -7.40
C ALA A 98 18.64 0.68 -7.37
N ALA A 99 17.62 0.37 -8.17
CA ALA A 99 17.03 -0.96 -8.14
C ALA A 99 18.01 -2.05 -8.66
N PRO A 100 18.03 -3.25 -8.06
CA PRO A 100 17.23 -3.67 -6.91
C PRO A 100 17.85 -3.24 -5.56
N ALA A 101 17.02 -2.69 -4.66
CA ALA A 101 17.44 -2.19 -3.34
C ALA A 101 17.11 -3.21 -2.25
N VAL A 102 17.55 -4.46 -2.42
CA VAL A 102 17.06 -5.63 -1.66
C VAL A 102 17.19 -5.53 -0.14
N ASN A 103 18.12 -4.71 0.36
CA ASN A 103 18.36 -4.45 1.78
C ASN A 103 17.49 -3.31 2.37
N GLN A 104 16.63 -2.71 1.54
CA GLN A 104 15.70 -1.63 1.87
C GLN A 104 14.23 -2.03 1.63
N GLU A 105 13.99 -3.29 1.22
CA GLU A 105 12.68 -3.77 0.82
C GLU A 105 12.06 -4.63 1.92
N TRP A 106 10.89 -4.21 2.41
CA TRP A 106 10.24 -4.76 3.59
C TRP A 106 8.79 -5.17 3.32
N ASN A 107 8.32 -6.16 4.06
CA ASN A 107 6.90 -6.49 4.19
C ASN A 107 6.49 -6.39 5.67
N TYR A 108 5.22 -6.06 5.91
CA TYR A 108 4.59 -6.19 7.22
C TYR A 108 3.65 -7.41 7.21
N ASP A 109 3.91 -8.37 8.09
CA ASP A 109 3.08 -9.55 8.31
C ASP A 109 2.05 -9.24 9.42
N TYR A 110 0.78 -9.17 9.04
CA TYR A 110 -0.33 -8.85 9.94
C TYR A 110 -0.73 -10.02 10.86
N GLU A 111 -0.37 -11.26 10.54
CA GLU A 111 -0.71 -12.41 11.36
C GLU A 111 0.21 -12.50 12.58
N ASN A 112 1.49 -12.19 12.36
CA ASN A 112 2.53 -12.30 13.39
C ASN A 112 3.02 -10.95 13.92
N ASN A 113 2.52 -9.83 13.38
CA ASN A 113 2.99 -8.47 13.64
C ASN A 113 4.51 -8.32 13.43
N THR A 114 5.09 -8.97 12.42
CA THR A 114 6.53 -8.89 12.13
C THR A 114 6.80 -8.01 10.92
N ILE A 115 7.90 -7.25 10.94
CA ILE A 115 8.43 -6.56 9.76
C ILE A 115 9.59 -7.38 9.23
N ASN A 116 9.46 -7.94 8.03
CA ASN A 116 10.44 -8.86 7.45
C ASN A 116 11.08 -8.31 6.17
N LEU A 117 12.29 -8.76 5.87
CA LEU A 117 12.88 -8.51 4.55
C LEU A 117 12.02 -9.16 3.47
N ARG A 118 11.82 -8.44 2.36
CA ARG A 118 11.06 -8.94 1.22
C ARG A 118 11.79 -10.06 0.47
N SER A 119 13.13 -10.01 0.45
CA SER A 119 14.00 -10.99 -0.20
C SER A 119 14.12 -12.31 0.57
N ASP A 120 14.04 -12.26 1.90
CA ASP A 120 14.02 -13.43 2.78
C ASP A 120 13.16 -13.17 4.02
N PRO A 121 11.88 -13.59 4.01
CA PRO A 121 10.95 -13.38 5.12
C PRO A 121 11.34 -14.06 6.44
N SER A 122 12.37 -14.91 6.43
CA SER A 122 12.88 -15.52 7.67
C SER A 122 13.73 -14.55 8.50
N PHE A 123 14.06 -13.37 7.97
CA PHE A 123 14.73 -12.28 8.69
C PHE A 123 13.75 -11.15 8.98
N VAL A 124 13.64 -10.80 10.26
CA VAL A 124 12.70 -9.82 10.80
C VAL A 124 13.42 -8.73 11.59
N LEU A 125 12.76 -7.58 11.74
CA LEU A 125 13.18 -6.59 12.72
C LEU A 125 13.06 -7.18 14.13
N GLU A 126 13.98 -6.81 15.00
CA GLU A 126 14.01 -7.22 16.40
C GLU A 126 14.55 -6.08 17.27
N VAL A 127 13.98 -5.87 18.45
CA VAL A 127 14.62 -5.08 19.51
C VAL A 127 15.69 -5.95 20.19
N LYS A 128 16.94 -5.52 20.07
CA LYS A 128 18.10 -6.28 20.54
C LYS A 128 17.96 -6.70 22.01
N ASP A 129 18.29 -7.96 22.29
CA ASP A 129 18.32 -8.57 23.63
C ASP A 129 16.97 -8.49 24.39
N ALA A 130 15.85 -8.31 23.65
CA ALA A 130 14.53 -8.03 24.20
C ALA A 130 14.51 -6.86 25.21
N SER A 131 15.45 -5.93 25.07
CA SER A 131 15.58 -4.80 25.99
C SER A 131 14.30 -3.97 26.04
N LYS A 132 14.00 -3.42 27.21
CA LYS A 132 12.91 -2.44 27.42
C LYS A 132 13.43 -1.03 27.60
N ASP A 133 14.73 -0.82 27.47
CA ASP A 133 15.37 0.48 27.67
C ASP A 133 15.28 1.34 26.41
N ASP A 134 15.26 2.65 26.61
CA ASP A 134 15.49 3.60 25.53
C ASP A 134 16.88 3.36 24.92
N TRP A 135 17.03 3.72 23.64
CA TRP A 135 18.28 3.54 22.88
C TRP A 135 18.64 2.09 22.55
N ALA A 136 17.81 1.11 22.92
CA ALA A 136 18.04 -0.26 22.48
C ALA A 136 17.99 -0.33 20.94
N PRO A 137 19.02 -0.89 20.27
CA PRO A 137 19.06 -0.94 18.82
C PRO A 137 17.96 -1.80 18.22
N ILE A 138 17.42 -1.35 17.08
CA ILE A 138 16.68 -2.22 16.17
C ILE A 138 17.70 -2.94 15.28
N ILE A 139 17.55 -4.25 15.20
CA ILE A 139 18.42 -5.13 14.44
C ILE A 139 17.60 -6.00 13.49
N LEU A 140 18.27 -6.57 12.49
CA LEU A 140 17.74 -7.67 11.69
C LEU A 140 18.17 -8.99 12.32
N GLN A 141 17.23 -9.91 12.55
CA GLN A 141 17.49 -11.21 13.15
C GLN A 141 16.63 -12.32 12.54
N LYS A 142 17.07 -13.57 12.71
CA LYS A 142 16.27 -14.74 12.31
C LYS A 142 14.97 -14.79 13.12
N LYS A 143 13.84 -14.98 12.44
CA LYS A 143 12.52 -15.14 13.06
C LYS A 143 12.55 -16.30 14.06
N ASN A 144 12.13 -16.04 15.29
CA ASN A 144 12.15 -16.99 16.42
C ASN A 144 10.89 -16.89 17.31
N ASP A 145 9.83 -16.25 16.81
CA ASP A 145 8.54 -16.00 17.51
C ASP A 145 8.64 -15.21 18.83
N GLY A 146 9.82 -14.63 19.12
CA GLY A 146 10.06 -13.78 20.28
C GLY A 146 9.20 -12.52 20.28
N GLN A 147 8.74 -12.11 21.47
CA GLN A 147 7.89 -10.91 21.63
C GLN A 147 8.61 -9.62 21.19
N ASN A 148 9.95 -9.60 21.24
CA ASN A 148 10.78 -8.49 20.77
C ASN A 148 10.95 -8.43 19.24
N GLN A 149 10.34 -9.35 18.50
CA GLN A 149 10.23 -9.34 17.03
C GLN A 149 8.85 -8.83 16.55
N ARG A 150 7.94 -8.53 17.47
CA ARG A 150 6.56 -8.12 17.17
C ARG A 150 6.40 -6.61 17.30
N PHE A 151 5.82 -6.00 16.27
CA PHE A 151 5.60 -4.58 16.16
C PHE A 151 4.18 -4.29 15.71
N THR A 152 3.43 -3.53 16.50
CA THR A 152 2.09 -3.05 16.11
C THR A 152 2.18 -1.68 15.44
N LEU A 153 1.27 -1.41 14.51
CA LEU A 153 1.18 -0.13 13.82
C LEU A 153 0.06 0.71 14.44
N GLN A 154 0.41 1.80 15.12
CA GLN A 154 -0.56 2.79 15.57
C GLN A 154 -0.55 3.99 14.62
N LYS A 155 -1.67 4.23 13.95
CA LYS A 155 -1.83 5.39 13.06
C LYS A 155 -1.70 6.70 13.85
N TRP A 156 -0.86 7.61 13.37
CA TRP A 156 -0.81 8.99 13.84
C TRP A 156 -1.99 9.75 13.26
N ASN A 157 -2.92 10.12 14.14
CA ASN A 157 -3.99 11.05 13.81
C ASN A 157 -3.58 12.39 14.39
N ILE A 158 -3.66 13.46 13.60
CA ILE A 158 -3.37 14.80 14.11
C ILE A 158 -4.57 15.21 14.98
N THR A 159 -4.46 15.03 16.29
CA THR A 159 -5.54 15.38 17.23
C THR A 159 -5.21 16.63 18.04
N SER A 160 -4.92 17.78 17.39
CA SER A 160 -5.06 19.12 18.00
C SER A 160 -4.72 20.30 17.05
N SER A 161 -5.75 20.91 16.44
CA SER A 161 -5.96 22.37 16.32
C SER A 161 -7.27 22.64 15.56
N SER A 162 -8.04 23.64 15.99
CA SER A 162 -9.38 23.98 15.46
C SER A 162 -9.44 24.24 13.95
N GLU A 163 -8.32 24.62 13.32
CA GLU A 163 -8.21 24.77 11.86
C GLU A 163 -8.36 23.45 11.10
N ASN A 164 -7.94 22.32 11.69
CA ASN A 164 -8.01 21.02 11.04
C ASN A 164 -9.35 20.31 11.25
N ALA A 165 -10.12 20.67 12.28
CA ALA A 165 -11.50 20.20 12.41
C ALA A 165 -12.34 20.75 11.25
N SER A 166 -12.15 22.02 10.88
CA SER A 166 -12.77 22.60 9.69
C SER A 166 -12.35 21.86 8.43
N LYS A 167 -11.04 21.60 8.24
CA LYS A 167 -10.55 20.87 7.06
C LYS A 167 -11.00 19.40 7.00
N LEU A 168 -11.10 18.73 8.14
CA LEU A 168 -11.63 17.37 8.26
C LEU A 168 -13.13 17.35 7.99
N VAL A 169 -13.90 18.30 8.53
CA VAL A 169 -15.32 18.48 8.23
C VAL A 169 -15.52 18.79 6.76
N THR A 170 -14.70 19.66 6.15
CA THR A 170 -14.74 19.95 4.72
C THR A 170 -14.39 18.71 3.91
N THR A 171 -13.36 17.94 4.26
CA THR A 171 -13.00 16.69 3.56
C THR A 171 -14.09 15.62 3.70
N ILE A 172 -14.69 15.48 4.89
CA ILE A 172 -15.82 14.58 5.14
C ILE A 172 -17.03 15.04 4.35
N MET A 173 -17.36 16.33 4.36
CA MET A 173 -18.49 16.90 3.60
C MET A 173 -18.27 16.80 2.09
N ASP A 174 -17.05 17.03 1.62
CA ASP A 174 -16.67 16.89 0.23
C ASP A 174 -16.74 15.43 -0.19
N ASN A 175 -16.29 14.47 0.63
CA ASN A 175 -16.44 13.04 0.34
C ASN A 175 -17.91 12.58 0.41
N ILE A 176 -18.68 13.06 1.39
CA ILE A 176 -20.12 12.79 1.54
C ILE A 176 -20.90 13.35 0.35
N LYS A 177 -20.44 14.45 -0.28
CA LYS A 177 -21.04 14.98 -1.50
C LYS A 177 -20.49 14.33 -2.76
N PHE A 178 -19.19 14.03 -2.80
CA PHE A 178 -18.49 13.49 -3.95
C PHE A 178 -18.96 12.09 -4.29
N LEU A 179 -19.06 11.18 -3.31
CA LEU A 179 -19.46 9.80 -3.62
C LEU A 179 -20.90 9.70 -4.15
N PRO A 180 -21.91 10.39 -3.56
CA PRO A 180 -23.25 10.44 -4.16
C PRO A 180 -23.27 11.14 -5.51
N THR A 181 -22.52 12.24 -5.70
CA THR A 181 -22.45 12.95 -6.98
C THR A 181 -21.82 12.07 -8.05
N LEU A 182 -20.70 11.41 -7.75
CA LEU A 182 -20.03 10.48 -8.66
C LEU A 182 -20.92 9.28 -8.97
N SER A 183 -21.59 8.71 -7.96
CA SER A 183 -22.55 7.62 -8.16
C SER A 183 -23.69 8.07 -9.07
N GLN A 184 -24.20 9.28 -8.88
CA GLN A 184 -25.25 9.86 -9.72
C GLN A 184 -24.76 10.08 -11.16
N ASN A 185 -23.54 10.62 -11.34
CA ASN A 185 -22.96 10.79 -12.67
C ASN A 185 -22.72 9.45 -13.38
N LEU A 186 -22.35 8.38 -12.65
CA LEU A 186 -22.23 7.04 -13.23
C LEU A 186 -23.61 6.46 -13.62
N LEU A 187 -24.66 6.73 -12.86
CA LEU A 187 -26.04 6.35 -13.23
C LEU A 187 -26.56 7.14 -14.43
N GLU A 188 -26.18 8.41 -14.55
CA GLU A 188 -26.46 9.25 -15.71
C GLU A 188 -25.79 8.68 -16.96
N ILE A 189 -24.50 8.32 -16.89
CA ILE A 189 -23.78 7.64 -17.98
C ILE A 189 -24.48 6.32 -18.36
N LEU A 190 -24.97 5.54 -17.39
CA LEU A 190 -25.68 4.29 -17.68
C LEU A 190 -27.01 4.49 -18.42
N SER A 191 -27.62 5.66 -18.28
CA SER A 191 -28.90 6.00 -18.90
C SER A 191 -28.74 6.85 -20.16
N ASP A 192 -27.51 7.22 -20.50
CA ASP A 192 -27.19 8.10 -21.61
C ASP A 192 -27.18 7.34 -22.95
N ASP A 193 -27.84 7.91 -23.95
CA ASP A 193 -27.91 7.38 -25.31
C ASP A 193 -27.00 8.12 -26.29
N GLU A 194 -26.41 9.26 -25.88
CA GLU A 194 -25.64 10.15 -26.76
C GLU A 194 -24.19 9.67 -26.96
N TYR A 195 -23.52 9.23 -25.90
CA TYR A 195 -22.09 8.84 -25.94
C TYR A 195 -21.83 7.33 -25.91
N HIS A 196 -22.83 6.52 -26.26
CA HIS A 196 -22.67 5.07 -26.31
C HIS A 196 -21.64 4.64 -27.36
N ASP A 197 -20.82 3.63 -27.02
CA ASP A 197 -19.75 3.09 -27.88
C ASP A 197 -19.97 1.61 -28.24
N VAL A 198 -21.06 1.01 -27.76
CA VAL A 198 -21.48 -0.35 -28.10
C VAL A 198 -23.01 -0.45 -28.20
N THR A 199 -23.47 -1.20 -29.20
CA THR A 199 -24.87 -1.63 -29.35
C THR A 199 -24.96 -3.15 -29.14
N ILE A 200 -25.90 -3.57 -28.29
CA ILE A 200 -26.08 -4.96 -27.88
C ILE A 200 -27.51 -5.40 -28.19
N GLU A 201 -27.65 -6.36 -29.09
CA GLU A 201 -28.91 -7.01 -29.42
C GLU A 201 -29.08 -8.22 -28.49
N VAL A 202 -30.13 -8.22 -27.68
CA VAL A 202 -30.36 -9.21 -26.62
C VAL A 202 -31.67 -9.94 -26.87
N GLY A 203 -31.65 -11.26 -26.66
CA GLY A 203 -32.80 -12.14 -26.86
C GLY A 203 -32.84 -12.76 -28.26
N ASN A 204 -33.91 -13.52 -28.51
CA ASN A 204 -34.16 -14.22 -29.76
C ASN A 204 -35.55 -13.87 -30.28
N ASP A 205 -35.73 -13.96 -31.61
CA ASP A 205 -37.02 -13.71 -32.26
C ASP A 205 -38.16 -14.51 -31.60
N PRO A 206 -39.32 -13.88 -31.32
CA PRO A 206 -39.69 -12.48 -31.61
C PRO A 206 -39.31 -11.46 -30.53
N ASN A 207 -38.67 -11.89 -29.43
CA ASN A 207 -38.39 -11.08 -28.24
C ASN A 207 -36.95 -10.57 -28.21
N VAL A 208 -36.61 -9.72 -29.18
CA VAL A 208 -35.29 -9.08 -29.29
C VAL A 208 -35.38 -7.62 -28.85
N LYS A 209 -34.44 -7.16 -28.02
CA LYS A 209 -34.30 -5.75 -27.62
C LYS A 209 -32.88 -5.27 -27.88
N ILE A 210 -32.76 -4.04 -28.38
CA ILE A 210 -31.47 -3.40 -28.63
C ILE A 210 -31.14 -2.47 -27.48
N PHE A 211 -29.94 -2.62 -26.93
CA PHE A 211 -29.39 -1.79 -25.86
C PHE A 211 -28.21 -1.00 -26.38
N ARG A 212 -28.21 0.31 -26.14
CA ARG A 212 -27.07 1.18 -26.35
C ARG A 212 -26.39 1.36 -24.99
N ALA A 213 -25.10 1.11 -24.94
CA ALA A 213 -24.36 1.03 -23.69
C ALA A 213 -22.91 1.51 -23.85
N HIS A 214 -22.21 1.53 -22.70
CA HIS A 214 -20.84 2.02 -22.60
C HIS A 214 -19.89 0.87 -22.25
N MET A 215 -18.95 0.53 -23.14
CA MET A 215 -17.98 -0.55 -22.99
C MET A 215 -17.20 -0.42 -21.70
N VAL A 216 -16.82 0.82 -21.31
CA VAL A 216 -16.10 1.07 -20.06
C VAL A 216 -16.89 0.56 -18.85
N ILE A 217 -18.19 0.79 -18.78
CA ILE A 217 -19.01 0.33 -17.66
C ILE A 217 -19.19 -1.20 -17.70
N LEU A 218 -19.53 -1.75 -18.87
CA LEU A 218 -19.77 -3.18 -19.03
C LEU A 218 -18.55 -4.04 -18.71
N ASN A 219 -17.36 -3.58 -19.11
CA ASN A 219 -16.10 -4.24 -18.81
C ASN A 219 -15.91 -4.42 -17.30
N TYR A 220 -16.26 -3.43 -16.47
CA TYR A 220 -16.08 -3.52 -15.02
C TYR A 220 -17.25 -4.18 -14.30
N ARG A 221 -18.47 -4.14 -14.86
CA ARG A 221 -19.66 -4.79 -14.28
C ARG A 221 -19.69 -6.31 -14.43
N SER A 222 -19.10 -6.85 -15.50
CA SER A 222 -19.16 -8.29 -15.76
C SER A 222 -17.89 -8.82 -16.44
N PRO A 223 -17.16 -9.77 -15.81
CA PRO A 223 -16.06 -10.47 -16.45
C PRO A 223 -16.47 -11.15 -17.77
N TYR A 224 -17.69 -11.71 -17.82
CA TYR A 224 -18.24 -12.34 -19.02
C TYR A 224 -18.40 -11.34 -20.18
N LEU A 225 -18.98 -10.17 -19.91
CA LEU A 225 -19.11 -9.13 -20.94
C LEU A 225 -17.75 -8.58 -21.35
N ARG A 226 -16.80 -8.46 -20.41
CA ARG A 226 -15.42 -8.05 -20.71
C ARG A 226 -14.75 -8.98 -21.72
N GLU A 227 -14.90 -10.29 -21.58
CA GLU A 227 -14.36 -11.27 -22.53
C GLU A 227 -14.98 -11.10 -23.93
N ILE A 228 -16.30 -10.97 -24.00
CA ILE A 228 -17.02 -10.78 -25.27
C ILE A 228 -16.61 -9.47 -25.96
N LEU A 229 -16.54 -8.36 -25.21
CA LEU A 229 -16.13 -7.05 -25.71
C LEU A 229 -14.67 -7.07 -26.20
N SER A 230 -13.78 -7.73 -25.45
CA SER A 230 -12.36 -7.86 -25.80
C SER A 230 -12.15 -8.71 -27.07
N ALA A 231 -12.95 -9.75 -27.26
CA ALA A 231 -12.92 -10.57 -28.47
C ALA A 231 -13.43 -9.81 -29.71
N ASN A 232 -14.41 -8.92 -29.54
CA ASN A 232 -14.95 -8.09 -30.62
C ASN A 232 -14.03 -6.92 -31.01
N LYS A 233 -13.32 -6.30 -30.05
CA LYS A 233 -12.36 -5.22 -30.33
C LYS A 233 -11.24 -5.65 -31.27
N LYS A 234 -10.87 -6.93 -31.30
CA LYS A 234 -9.84 -7.47 -32.21
C LYS A 234 -10.29 -7.59 -33.68
N LYS A 235 -11.56 -7.31 -33.99
CA LYS A 235 -12.16 -7.56 -35.31
C LYS A 235 -12.54 -6.29 -36.08
N ASN A 236 -12.75 -5.15 -35.42
CA ASN A 236 -13.21 -3.91 -36.03
C ASN A 236 -12.32 -2.74 -35.59
N ASP A 237 -11.61 -2.11 -36.52
CA ASP A 237 -10.64 -1.05 -36.19
C ASP A 237 -11.26 0.34 -35.98
N GLU A 238 -12.48 0.66 -36.47
CA GLU A 238 -12.99 2.05 -36.39
C GLU A 238 -14.52 2.25 -36.20
N ASN A 239 -15.33 1.20 -36.02
CA ASN A 239 -16.80 1.33 -35.90
C ASN A 239 -17.38 0.86 -34.56
N LEU A 240 -18.48 1.49 -34.13
CA LEU A 240 -19.34 1.10 -33.00
C LEU A 240 -19.47 -0.44 -32.90
N ALA A 241 -19.11 -1.00 -31.75
CA ALA A 241 -19.15 -2.44 -31.56
C ALA A 241 -20.60 -2.94 -31.55
N ASN A 242 -20.92 -3.95 -32.36
CA ASN A 242 -22.23 -4.59 -32.38
C ASN A 242 -22.12 -6.01 -31.83
N ILE A 243 -22.85 -6.31 -30.76
CA ILE A 243 -22.81 -7.60 -30.06
C ILE A 243 -24.20 -8.22 -30.04
N LYS A 244 -24.29 -9.54 -30.22
CA LYS A 244 -25.54 -10.30 -30.06
C LYS A 244 -25.45 -11.24 -28.86
N LEU A 245 -26.44 -11.18 -27.99
CA LEU A 245 -26.59 -12.02 -26.79
C LEU A 245 -27.94 -12.77 -26.83
N PRO A 246 -28.07 -13.79 -27.70
CA PRO A 246 -29.33 -14.50 -27.90
C PRO A 246 -29.82 -15.28 -26.67
N ASN A 247 -28.88 -15.66 -25.79
CA ASN A 247 -29.15 -16.52 -24.64
C ASN A 247 -29.49 -15.74 -23.35
N ILE A 248 -29.63 -14.41 -23.44
CA ILE A 248 -30.02 -13.57 -22.30
C ILE A 248 -31.37 -12.95 -22.62
N LEU A 249 -32.29 -12.97 -21.65
CA LEU A 249 -33.57 -12.28 -21.78
C LEU A 249 -33.37 -10.76 -21.68
N PRO A 250 -34.07 -9.95 -22.49
CA PRO A 250 -34.00 -8.49 -22.44
C PRO A 250 -34.15 -7.92 -21.02
N GLU A 251 -35.09 -8.44 -20.23
CA GLU A 251 -35.39 -7.95 -18.87
C GLU A 251 -34.23 -8.23 -17.90
N ILE A 252 -33.55 -9.36 -18.07
CA ILE A 252 -32.37 -9.72 -17.27
C ILE A 252 -31.19 -8.83 -17.65
N PHE A 253 -31.02 -8.53 -18.93
CA PHE A 253 -29.94 -7.66 -19.38
C PHE A 253 -30.11 -6.22 -18.90
N GLU A 254 -31.35 -5.73 -18.80
CA GLU A 254 -31.65 -4.41 -18.25
C GLU A 254 -31.24 -4.30 -16.76
N ILE A 255 -31.36 -5.38 -15.99
CA ILE A 255 -30.85 -5.46 -14.62
C ILE A 255 -29.32 -5.47 -14.59
N ILE A 256 -28.66 -6.21 -15.50
CA ILE A 256 -27.19 -6.26 -15.59
C ILE A 256 -26.60 -4.89 -15.91
N LEU A 257 -27.34 -4.05 -16.66
CA LEU A 257 -26.91 -2.71 -17.04
C LEU A 257 -26.91 -1.72 -15.87
N ARG A 258 -27.74 -1.90 -14.83
CA ARG A 258 -27.96 -0.94 -13.74
C ARG A 258 -27.23 -1.38 -12.45
#